data_AF-A0A2N0W3X5-F1
#
_entry.id   AF-A0A2N0W3X5-F1
#
_cell.length_a   1.000
_cell.length_b   1.000
_cell.length_c   1.000
_cell.angle_alpha   90.00
_cell.angle_beta   90.00
_cell.angle_gamma   90.00
#
_symmetry.space_group_name_H-M   'P 1'
#
loop_
_entity.id
_entity.type
_entity.pdbx_description
1 polymer ?
#
loop_
_entity_poly.entity_id
_entity_poly.type
_entity_poly.pdbx_seq_one_letter_code
_entity_poly.pdbx_strand_id
1 'polypeptide(L)' 'MKWISVGDSLPETRSQFQMVIVASNKGIGVANYNKVNGFERVVLNGGTQYSRLEISHWMYLPEDPVS' A
#
# COMPACT_ATOMS: atom_id res chain seq x y z
N MET A 1 13.85 4.59 -1.92
CA MET A 1 12.56 3.87 -1.86
C MET A 1 12.68 2.55 -2.62
N LYS A 2 12.20 1.42 -2.05
CA LYS A 2 12.29 0.07 -2.65
C LYS A 2 10.93 -0.63 -2.56
N TRP A 3 10.52 -1.30 -3.64
CA TRP A 3 9.35 -2.19 -3.63
C TRP A 3 9.65 -3.45 -2.83
N ILE A 4 8.72 -3.83 -1.96
CA ILE A 4 8.79 -5.01 -1.10
C ILE A 4 7.64 -5.93 -1.49
N SER A 5 7.93 -7.20 -1.78
CA SER A 5 6.90 -8.20 -2.05
C SER A 5 6.11 -8.49 -0.77
N VAL A 6 4.78 -8.60 -0.89
CA VAL A 6 3.90 -9.00 0.22
C VAL A 6 4.27 -10.38 0.77
N GLY A 7 4.82 -11.27 -0.07
CA GLY A 7 5.31 -12.58 0.34
C GLY A 7 6.63 -12.54 1.13
N ASP A 8 7.42 -11.48 0.98
CA ASP A 8 8.69 -11.32 1.71
C ASP A 8 8.45 -10.67 3.07
N SER A 9 7.65 -9.60 3.10
CA SER A 9 7.36 -8.85 4.32
C SER A 9 6.12 -7.97 4.16
N LEU A 10 5.46 -7.68 5.28
CA LEU A 10 4.33 -6.75 5.37
C LEU A 10 4.78 -5.41 5.98
N PRO A 11 4.06 -4.30 5.72
CA PRO A 11 4.42 -3.00 6.29
C PRO A 11 4.50 -3.04 7.83
N GLU A 12 5.52 -2.39 8.38
CA GLU A 12 5.59 -2.19 9.84
C GLU A 12 4.62 -1.09 10.25
N THR A 13 3.64 -1.43 11.08
CA THR A 13 2.69 -0.47 11.63
C THR A 13 3.29 0.23 12.85
N ARG A 14 3.85 1.43 12.67
CA ARG A 14 4.28 2.30 13.78
C ARG A 14 3.11 3.02 14.46
N SER A 15 1.96 3.06 13.80
CA SER A 15 0.69 3.61 14.27
C SER A 15 -0.46 2.62 13.95
N GLN A 16 -1.70 2.95 14.33
CA GLN A 16 -2.87 2.11 14.05
C GLN A 16 -3.11 1.85 12.54
N PHE A 17 -2.68 2.79 11.67
CA PHE A 17 -2.80 2.69 10.22
C PHE A 17 -1.54 3.23 9.56
N GLN A 18 -0.86 2.42 8.74
CA GLN A 18 0.30 2.84 7.96
C GLN A 18 -0.12 3.01 6.49
N MET A 19 -0.08 4.24 5.99
CA MET A 19 -0.33 4.51 4.57
C MET A 19 0.92 4.12 3.75
N VAL A 20 0.70 3.39 2.66
CA VAL A 20 1.75 2.88 1.77
C VAL A 20 1.31 2.96 0.31
N ILE A 21 2.28 3.01 -0.59
CA ILE A 21 2.06 2.81 -2.01
C ILE A 21 1.97 1.31 -2.26
N VAL A 22 1.01 0.88 -3.07
CA VAL A 22 0.78 -0.54 -3.40
C VAL A 22 0.75 -0.77 -4.90
N ALA A 23 1.25 -1.93 -5.33
CA ALA A 23 1.10 -2.44 -6.69
C ALA A 23 0.15 -3.64 -6.66
N SER A 24 -0.90 -3.57 -7.46
CA SER A 24 -1.92 -4.62 -7.60
C SER A 24 -2.02 -5.15 -9.02
N ASN A 25 -2.75 -6.26 -9.19
CA ASN A 25 -3.16 -6.79 -10.49
C ASN A 25 -4.00 -5.82 -11.35
N LYS A 26 -4.39 -4.65 -10.82
CA LYS A 26 -5.14 -3.58 -11.53
C LYS A 26 -4.36 -2.26 -11.66
N GLY A 27 -3.13 -2.19 -11.16
CA GLY A 27 -2.29 -1.01 -11.24
C GLY A 27 -1.72 -0.58 -9.89
N ILE A 28 -1.13 0.61 -9.88
CA ILE A 28 -0.48 1.22 -8.71
C ILE A 28 -1.46 2.19 -8.04
N GLY A 29 -1.40 2.25 -6.71
CA GLY A 29 -2.21 3.15 -5.91
C GLY A 29 -1.67 3.29 -4.49
N VAL A 30 -2.55 3.73 -3.59
CA VAL A 30 -2.26 3.85 -2.16
C VAL A 30 -3.25 3.02 -1.35
N ALA A 31 -2.81 2.52 -0.21
CA ALA A 31 -3.64 1.78 0.72
C ALA A 31 -3.24 2.08 2.17
N ASN A 32 -4.20 1.92 3.08
CA ASN A 32 -3.89 1.82 4.49
C ASN A 32 -3.58 0.36 4.81
N TYR A 33 -2.49 0.13 5.53
CA TYR A 33 -2.18 -1.18 6.08
C TYR A 33 -2.36 -1.15 7.60
N ASN A 34 -3.04 -2.16 8.13
CA ASN A 34 -3.02 -2.47 9.56
C ASN A 34 -2.86 -3.98 9.77
N LYS A 35 -2.33 -4.39 10.92
CA LYS A 35 -2.02 -5.81 11.20
C LYS A 35 -3.26 -6.72 11.31
N VAL A 36 -4.44 -6.15 11.54
CA VAL A 36 -5.68 -6.91 11.78
C VAL A 36 -6.40 -7.20 10.46
N ASN A 37 -6.59 -6.18 9.63
CA ASN A 37 -7.36 -6.24 8.39
C ASN A 37 -6.46 -6.38 7.14
N GLY A 38 -5.14 -6.19 7.28
CA GLY A 38 -4.23 -6.10 6.15
C GLY A 38 -4.38 -4.79 5.39
N PHE A 39 -4.35 -4.86 4.06
CA PHE A 39 -4.52 -3.70 3.19
C PHE A 39 -6.00 -3.35 3.00
N GLU A 40 -6.36 -2.13 3.34
CA GLU A 40 -7.72 -1.60 3.24
C GLU A 40 -7.74 -0.23 2.56
N ARG A 41 -8.94 0.20 2.14
CA ARG A 41 -9.16 1.51 1.49
C ARG A 41 -8.20 1.76 0.31
N VAL A 42 -7.98 0.73 -0.51
CA VAL A 42 -7.10 0.81 -1.67
C VAL A 42 -7.71 1.80 -2.68
N VAL A 43 -6.97 2.86 -2.98
CA VAL A 43 -7.29 3.84 -4.01
C VAL A 43 -6.28 3.66 -5.14
N LEU A 44 -6.73 3.11 -6.26
CA LEU A 44 -5.91 2.98 -7.47
C LEU A 44 -5.98 4.25 -8.32
N ASN A 45 -4.95 4.45 -9.14
CA ASN A 45 -4.94 5.53 -10.13
C ASN A 45 -6.21 5.51 -10.99
N GLY A 46 -6.85 6.67 -11.13
CA GLY A 46 -8.13 6.82 -11.84
C GLY A 46 -9.38 6.65 -10.97
N GLY A 47 -9.24 6.54 -9.63
CA GLY A 47 -10.36 6.59 -8.68
C GLY A 47 -11.35 5.43 -8.80
N THR A 48 -11.00 4.38 -9.54
CA THR A 48 -11.88 3.24 -9.78
C THR A 48 -11.76 2.24 -8.64
N GLN A 49 -12.88 1.91 -8.02
CA GLN A 49 -12.94 0.87 -6.98
C GLN A 49 -13.12 -0.49 -7.64
N TYR A 50 -12.18 -1.40 -7.42
CA TYR A 50 -12.24 -2.76 -7.94
C TYR A 50 -12.61 -3.74 -6.82
N SER A 51 -13.43 -4.74 -7.14
CA SER A 51 -13.57 -5.93 -6.32
C SER A 51 -12.37 -6.87 -6.56
N ARG A 52 -11.94 -7.59 -5.51
CA ARG A 52 -10.84 -8.60 -5.58
C ARG A 52 -9.50 -8.01 -6.06
N LEU A 53 -9.01 -7.02 -5.33
CA LEU A 53 -7.66 -6.50 -5.52
C LEU A 53 -6.64 -7.46 -4.92
N GLU A 54 -5.67 -7.87 -5.74
CA GLU A 54 -4.53 -8.66 -5.28
C GLU A 54 -3.31 -7.74 -5.25
N ILE A 55 -2.81 -7.48 -4.04
CA ILE A 55 -1.63 -6.63 -3.83
C ILE A 55 -0.41 -7.54 -3.84
N SER A 56 0.51 -7.25 -4.75
CA SER A 56 1.75 -8.02 -4.92
C SER A 56 2.93 -7.38 -4.19
N HIS A 57 2.99 -6.05 -4.20
CA HIS A 57 4.11 -5.28 -3.65
C HIS A 57 3.62 -4.02 -2.96
N TRP A 58 4.43 -3.52 -2.03
CA TRP A 58 4.21 -2.26 -1.35
C TRP A 58 5.51 -1.48 -1.18
N MET A 59 5.38 -0.19 -0.84
CA MET A 59 6.49 0.72 -0.59
C MET A 59 6.04 1.82 0.39
N TYR A 60 6.94 2.27 1.27
CA TYR A 60 6.70 3.47 2.08
C TYR A 60 6.50 4.70 1.20
N LEU A 61 5.69 5.65 1.69
CA LEU A 61 5.60 6.96 1.07
C LEU A 61 6.97 7.64 1.06
N PRO A 62 7.26 8.47 0.05
CA PRO A 62 8.42 9.35 0.09
C PRO A 62 8.42 10.16 1.39
N GLU A 63 9.61 10.40 1.93
CA GLU A 63 9.77 11.48 2.90
C GLU A 63 9.44 12.80 2.21
N ASP A 64 8.84 13.72 2.96
CA ASP A 64 8.57 15.07 2.45
C ASP A 64 9.86 15.70 1.94
N PRO A 65 9.82 16.43 0.81
CA PRO A 65 10.99 17.12 0.31
C PRO A 65 11.50 18.07 1.40
N VAL A 66 12.76 17.91 1.77
CA VAL A 66 13.43 18.78 2.73
C VAL A 66 13.47 20.18 2.12
N SER A 67 12.79 21.13 2.75
CA SER A 67 12.74 22.54 2.34
C SER A 67 14.09 23.23 2.46
#